data_AF-A0ABD2D943-F1
#
_entry.id   AF-A0ABD2D943-F1
#
_cell.length_a   1.000
_cell.length_b   1.000
_cell.length_c   1.000
_cell.angle_alpha   90.00
_cell.angle_beta   90.00
_cell.angle_gamma   90.00
#
_symmetry.space_group_name_H-M   'P 1'
#
loop_
_entity.id
_entity.type
_entity.pdbx_description
1 polymer ?
#
loop_
_entity_poly.entity_id
_entity_poly.type
_entity_poly.pdbx_seq_one_letter_code
_entity_poly.pdbx_strand_id
1 'polypeptide(L)'
;YSLLAMGIGTLLFGYWSMMKWNRERRRLLIEDLEARIALMPLFQAEKDRRILQLLRENLEEEAIIMKDVPDWKVGESVFHTTRWVAPTVGELYGLRTSEEVLNANYGFMWYT
;
A
#
# COMPACT_ATOMS: atom_id res chain seq x y z
N TYR A 1 15.74 -6.84 -54.31
CA TYR A 1 14.31 -7.07 -53.99
C TYR A 1 14.09 -8.25 -53.03
N SER A 2 14.80 -9.39 -53.16
CA SER A 2 14.66 -10.57 -52.30
C SER A 2 15.00 -10.38 -50.82
N LEU A 3 16.07 -9.63 -50.50
CA LEU A 3 16.47 -9.36 -49.11
C LEU A 3 15.43 -8.54 -48.33
N LEU A 4 14.81 -7.56 -48.98
CA LEU A 4 13.73 -6.76 -48.37
C LEU A 4 12.50 -7.63 -48.11
N ALA A 5 12.16 -8.54 -49.01
CA ALA A 5 11.05 -9.48 -48.82
C ALA A 5 11.30 -10.44 -47.64
N MET A 6 12.53 -10.96 -47.49
CA MET A 6 12.88 -11.80 -46.33
C MET A 6 12.83 -11.01 -45.01
N GLY A 7 13.34 -9.76 -45.00
CA GLY A 7 13.27 -8.89 -43.83
C GLY A 7 11.82 -8.56 -43.42
N ILE A 8 10.95 -8.28 -44.38
CA ILE A 8 9.52 -8.07 -44.10
C ILE A 8 8.87 -9.36 -43.56
N GLY A 9 9.23 -10.53 -44.10
CA GLY A 9 8.72 -11.82 -43.62
C GLY A 9 9.06 -12.11 -42.15
N THR A 10 10.31 -11.88 -41.74
CA THR A 10 10.72 -12.08 -40.33
C THR A 10 10.07 -11.06 -39.40
N LEU A 11 9.92 -9.80 -39.84
CA LEU A 11 9.20 -8.78 -39.09
C LEU A 11 7.74 -9.14 -38.88
N LEU A 12 7.02 -9.54 -39.93
CA LEU A 12 5.61 -9.95 -39.83
C LEU A 12 5.44 -11.15 -38.87
N PHE A 13 6.35 -12.12 -38.93
CA PHE A 13 6.35 -13.25 -38.01
C PHE A 13 6.63 -12.82 -36.56
N GLY A 14 7.62 -11.93 -36.35
CA GLY A 14 7.93 -11.37 -35.04
C GLY A 14 6.78 -10.58 -34.44
N TYR A 15 6.08 -9.75 -35.23
CA TYR A 15 4.89 -9.05 -34.78
C TYR A 15 3.75 -10.02 -34.44
N TRP A 16 3.54 -11.06 -35.25
CA TRP A 16 2.50 -12.06 -34.98
C TRP A 16 2.75 -12.84 -33.68
N SER A 17 3.98 -13.30 -33.44
CA SER A 17 4.34 -14.02 -32.22
C SER A 17 4.26 -13.12 -30.98
N MET A 18 4.74 -11.88 -31.08
CA MET A 18 4.62 -10.87 -30.03
C MET A 18 3.15 -10.53 -29.73
N MET A 19 2.30 -10.39 -30.75
CA MET A 19 0.87 -10.15 -30.55
C MET A 19 0.21 -11.31 -29.83
N LYS A 20 0.52 -12.56 -30.20
CA LYS A 20 0.00 -13.76 -29.51
C LYS A 20 0.45 -13.77 -28.05
N TRP A 21 1.74 -13.52 -27.79
CA TRP A 21 2.28 -13.52 -26.44
C TRP A 21 1.73 -12.38 -25.57
N ASN A 22 1.59 -11.18 -26.11
CA ASN A 22 1.03 -10.04 -25.38
C ASN A 22 -0.43 -10.26 -24.99
N ARG A 23 -1.22 -10.95 -25.83
CA ARG A 23 -2.58 -11.36 -25.48
C ARG A 23 -2.59 -12.35 -24.32
N GLU A 24 -1.67 -13.30 -24.33
CA GLU A 24 -1.55 -14.27 -23.23
C GLU A 24 -1.12 -13.60 -21.92
N ARG A 25 -0.09 -12.75 -21.96
CA ARG A 25 0.32 -11.97 -20.78
C ARG A 25 -0.80 -11.12 -20.21
N ARG A 26 -1.67 -10.57 -21.07
CA ARG A 26 -2.84 -9.82 -20.60
C ARG A 26 -3.84 -10.71 -19.89
N ARG A 27 -4.05 -11.95 -20.35
CA ARG A 27 -4.92 -12.92 -19.66
C ARG A 27 -4.39 -13.27 -18.28
N LEU A 28 -3.10 -13.59 -18.18
CA LEU A 28 -2.43 -13.85 -16.91
C LEU A 28 -2.53 -12.66 -15.96
N LEU A 29 -2.32 -11.43 -16.46
CA LEU A 29 -2.48 -10.22 -15.64
C LEU A 29 -3.92 -10.05 -15.12
N ILE A 30 -4.93 -10.42 -15.92
CA ILE A 30 -6.33 -10.36 -15.48
C ILE A 30 -6.55 -11.39 -14.37
N GLU A 31 -6.06 -12.62 -14.52
CA GLU A 31 -6.14 -13.66 -13.49
C GLU A 31 -5.46 -13.21 -12.18
N ASP A 32 -4.28 -12.60 -12.25
CA ASP A 32 -3.58 -12.05 -11.07
C ASP A 32 -4.37 -10.93 -10.39
N LEU A 33 -4.99 -10.04 -11.17
CA LEU A 33 -5.83 -8.96 -10.65
C LEU A 33 -7.11 -9.49 -10.01
N GLU A 34 -7.75 -10.48 -10.62
CA GLU A 34 -8.93 -11.15 -10.06
C GLU A 34 -8.59 -11.87 -8.75
N ALA A 35 -7.44 -12.55 -8.68
CA ALA A 35 -6.93 -13.15 -7.45
C ALA A 35 -6.71 -12.10 -6.36
N ARG A 36 -6.15 -10.93 -6.70
CA ARG A 36 -5.98 -9.82 -5.74
C ARG A 36 -7.33 -9.26 -5.28
N ILE A 37 -8.31 -9.10 -6.17
CA ILE A 37 -9.65 -8.61 -5.84
C ILE A 37 -10.33 -9.58 -4.85
N ALA A 38 -10.18 -10.89 -5.05
CA ALA A 38 -10.74 -11.89 -4.15
C ALA A 38 -10.16 -11.79 -2.71
N LEU A 39 -8.88 -11.44 -2.58
CA LEU A 39 -8.20 -11.31 -1.28
C LEU A 39 -8.35 -9.93 -0.62
N MET A 40 -8.64 -8.89 -1.42
CA MET A 40 -8.75 -7.50 -0.96
C MET A 40 -9.63 -7.28 0.29
N PRO A 41 -10.84 -7.87 0.42
CA PRO A 41 -11.67 -7.63 1.61
C PRO A 41 -11.04 -8.15 2.90
N LEU A 42 -10.28 -9.25 2.84
CA LEU A 42 -9.59 -9.79 4.02
C LEU A 42 -8.48 -8.85 4.46
N PHE A 43 -7.61 -8.43 3.53
CA PHE A 43 -6.53 -7.50 3.85
C PHE A 43 -7.04 -6.14 4.32
N GLN A 44 -8.17 -5.68 3.79
CA GLN A 44 -8.80 -4.45 4.24
C GLN A 44 -9.25 -4.57 5.70
N ALA A 45 -9.95 -5.65 6.06
CA ALA A 45 -10.39 -5.89 7.43
C ALA A 45 -9.23 -6.05 8.42
N GLU A 46 -8.16 -6.75 8.03
CA GLU A 46 -6.95 -6.90 8.85
C GLU A 46 -6.23 -5.56 9.06
N LYS A 47 -6.09 -4.77 7.99
CA LYS A 47 -5.49 -3.44 8.06
C LYS A 47 -6.30 -2.51 8.96
N ASP A 48 -7.62 -2.51 8.83
CA ASP A 48 -8.50 -1.66 9.64
C ASP A 48 -8.39 -2.02 11.13
N ARG A 49 -8.40 -3.32 11.46
CA ARG A 49 -8.18 -3.80 12.83
C ARG A 49 -6.82 -3.35 13.37
N ARG A 50 -5.75 -3.53 12.60
CA ARG A 50 -4.39 -3.15 13.01
C ARG A 50 -4.27 -1.65 13.28
N ILE A 51 -4.84 -0.80 12.42
CA ILE A 51 -4.79 0.66 12.60
C ILE A 51 -5.53 1.07 13.87
N LEU A 52 -6.73 0.53 14.09
CA LEU A 52 -7.53 0.85 15.27
C LEU A 52 -6.87 0.38 16.57
N GLN A 53 -6.21 -0.78 16.56
CA GLN A 53 -5.43 -1.27 17.71
C GLN A 53 -4.29 -0.31 18.05
N LEU A 54 -3.48 0.09 17.07
CA LEU A 54 -2.37 1.02 17.28
C LEU A 54 -2.83 2.37 17.82
N LEU A 55 -3.91 2.93 17.25
CA LEU A 55 -4.48 4.19 17.75
C LEU A 55 -5.02 4.06 19.17
N ARG A 56 -5.64 2.90 19.49
CA ARG A 56 -6.16 2.65 20.83
C ARG A 56 -5.02 2.58 21.85
N GLU A 57 -3.96 1.85 21.54
CA GLU A 57 -2.76 1.73 22.38
C GLU A 57 -2.09 3.11 22.57
N ASN A 58 -1.94 3.89 21.49
CA ASN A 58 -1.35 5.23 21.58
C ASN A 58 -2.21 6.18 22.43
N LEU A 59 -3.54 6.08 22.35
CA LEU A 59 -4.46 6.88 23.18
C LEU A 59 -4.35 6.50 24.67
N GLU A 60 -4.24 5.21 24.98
CA GLU A 60 -4.04 4.73 26.35
C GLU A 60 -2.71 5.21 26.94
N GLU A 61 -1.62 5.14 26.16
CA GLU A 61 -0.31 5.66 26.57
C GLU A 61 -0.31 7.19 26.69
N GLU A 62 -0.95 7.90 25.75
CA GLU A 62 -1.12 9.36 25.84
C GLU A 62 -1.84 9.75 27.13
N ALA A 63 -2.89 9.03 27.52
CA ALA A 63 -3.62 9.27 28.76
C ALA A 63 -2.74 9.12 30.01
N ILE A 64 -1.80 8.18 29.98
CA ILE A 64 -0.85 7.95 31.09
C ILE A 64 0.20 9.06 31.13
N ILE A 65 0.76 9.42 29.98
CA ILE A 65 1.85 10.42 29.86
C ILE A 65 1.34 11.84 30.17
N MET A 66 0.14 12.19 29.69
CA MET A 66 -0.38 13.55 29.73
C MET A 66 -1.28 13.85 30.94
N LYS A 67 -1.44 12.89 31.85
CA LYS A 67 -2.33 13.02 33.03
C LYS A 67 -2.05 14.25 33.91
N ASP A 68 -0.79 14.70 33.96
CA ASP A 68 -0.33 15.76 34.88
C ASP A 68 -0.21 17.13 34.17
N VAL A 69 -0.51 17.22 32.87
CA VAL A 69 -0.37 18.45 32.08
C VAL A 69 -1.70 19.22 32.07
N PRO A 70 -1.74 20.48 32.55
CA PRO A 70 -2.96 21.28 32.50
C PRO A 70 -3.34 21.62 31.05
N ASP A 71 -4.65 21.75 30.79
CA ASP A 71 -5.25 22.05 29.48
C ASP A 71 -5.03 21.02 28.36
N TRP A 72 -4.52 19.81 28.68
CA TRP A 72 -4.42 18.73 27.71
C TRP A 72 -5.69 17.88 27.64
N LYS A 73 -6.21 17.64 26.42
CA LYS A 73 -7.32 16.72 26.18
C LYS A 73 -6.84 15.53 25.36
N VAL A 74 -6.85 14.36 25.99
CA VAL A 74 -6.45 13.10 25.36
C VAL A 74 -7.36 12.79 24.16
N GLY A 75 -6.76 12.50 23.00
CA GLY A 75 -7.49 12.11 21.80
C GLY A 75 -8.37 13.22 21.18
N GLU A 76 -8.13 14.49 21.50
CA GLU A 76 -8.82 15.61 20.85
C GLU A 76 -8.42 15.69 19.36
N SER A 77 -9.41 15.73 18.47
CA SER A 77 -9.13 15.89 17.04
C SER A 77 -8.66 17.31 16.74
N VAL A 78 -7.54 17.43 16.01
CA VAL A 78 -7.03 18.72 15.52
C VAL A 78 -7.97 19.32 14.44
N PHE A 79 -8.82 18.50 13.82
CA PHE A 79 -9.71 18.93 12.76
C PHE A 79 -11.06 19.38 13.31
N HIS A 80 -11.66 20.39 12.68
CA HIS A 80 -13.02 20.84 12.99
C HIS A 80 -14.13 19.89 12.49
N THR A 81 -13.78 18.77 11.85
CA THR A 81 -14.74 17.84 11.24
C THR A 81 -14.91 16.57 12.07
N THR A 82 -16.12 16.02 12.13
CA THR A 82 -16.42 14.73 12.80
C THR A 82 -16.17 13.50 11.94
N ARG A 83 -15.71 13.68 10.69
CA ARG A 83 -15.38 12.58 9.79
C ARG A 83 -14.14 11.84 10.27
N TRP A 84 -14.05 10.55 9.95
CA TRP A 84 -12.81 9.80 10.08
C TRP A 84 -11.71 10.40 9.20
N VAL A 85 -10.53 10.60 9.76
CA VAL A 85 -9.33 11.01 9.04
C VAL A 85 -8.31 9.89 9.17
N ALA A 86 -7.74 9.46 8.05
CA ALA A 86 -6.75 8.40 8.05
C ALA A 86 -5.49 8.89 8.79
N PRO A 87 -4.97 8.12 9.76
CA PRO A 87 -3.84 8.55 10.57
C PRO A 87 -2.56 8.59 9.76
N THR A 88 -1.66 9.50 10.13
CA THR A 88 -0.32 9.57 9.52
C THR A 88 0.60 8.47 10.07
N VAL A 89 1.68 8.15 9.36
CA VAL A 89 2.68 7.17 9.86
C VAL A 89 3.29 7.63 11.19
N GLY A 90 3.47 8.94 11.37
CA GLY A 90 3.95 9.54 12.61
C GLY A 90 2.96 9.39 13.77
N GLU A 91 1.65 9.53 13.52
CA GLU A 91 0.61 9.31 14.55
C GLU A 91 0.53 7.84 14.99
N LEU A 92 0.76 6.90 14.08
CA LEU A 92 0.72 5.47 14.40
C LEU A 92 1.98 4.99 15.11
N TYR A 93 3.16 5.36 14.61
CA TYR A 93 4.45 4.84 15.08
C TYR A 93 5.24 5.82 15.96
N GLY A 94 4.71 6.99 16.29
CA GLY A 94 5.45 8.03 17.02
C GLY A 94 5.98 7.62 18.40
N LEU A 95 5.31 6.69 19.07
CA LEU A 95 5.73 6.13 20.37
C LEU A 95 6.51 4.81 20.25
N ARG A 96 6.68 4.29 19.02
CA ARG A 96 7.33 3.00 18.76
C ARG A 96 8.84 3.15 18.63
N THR A 97 9.53 2.02 18.48
CA THR A 97 10.97 2.01 18.28
C THR A 97 11.35 2.70 16.96
N SER A 98 12.53 3.30 16.93
CA SER A 98 13.04 3.98 15.74
C SER A 98 13.14 3.05 14.53
N GLU A 99 13.47 1.78 14.75
CA GLU A 99 13.54 0.76 13.70
C GLU A 99 12.18 0.54 13.03
N GLU A 100 11.10 0.42 13.80
CA GLU A 100 9.74 0.26 13.28
C GLU A 100 9.31 1.50 12.48
N VAL A 101 9.62 2.69 12.98
CA VAL A 101 9.34 3.96 12.28
C VAL A 101 10.08 4.05 10.95
N LEU A 102 11.38 3.72 10.94
CA LEU A 102 12.20 3.76 9.72
C LEU A 102 11.72 2.73 8.70
N ASN A 103 11.41 1.51 9.15
CA ASN A 103 10.88 0.47 8.29
C ASN A 103 9.51 0.84 7.70
N ALA A 104 8.60 1.40 8.52
CA ALA A 104 7.29 1.83 8.07
C ALA A 104 7.36 2.95 7.00
N ASN A 105 8.35 3.84 7.08
CA ASN A 105 8.52 4.94 6.13
C ASN A 105 9.31 4.56 4.87
N TYR A 106 10.42 3.82 5.02
CA TYR A 106 11.41 3.62 3.96
C TYR A 106 11.59 2.16 3.54
N GLY A 107 11.01 1.20 4.26
CA GLY A 107 11.22 -0.23 4.04
C GLY A 107 10.92 -0.67 2.61
N PHE A 108 9.88 -0.12 1.98
CA PHE A 108 9.56 -0.41 0.58
C PHE A 108 10.63 0.08 -0.40
N MET A 109 11.18 1.28 -0.19
CA MET A 109 12.18 1.88 -1.10
C MET A 109 13.55 1.22 -0.96
N TRP A 110 13.89 0.76 0.24
CA TRP A 110 15.16 0.09 0.51
C TRP A 110 15.15 -1.39 0.13
N TYR A 111 13.96 -1.97 -0.09
CA TYR A 111 13.81 -3.35 -0.52
C TYR A 111 13.82 -3.44 -2.05
N THR A 112 15.02 -3.51 -2.62
CA THR A 112 15.30 -3.83 -4.04
C THR A 112 16.17 -5.08 -4.11
#